data_AF-X1BYS3-F1
#
_entry.id   AF-X1BYS3-F1
#
_cell.length_a   1.000
_cell.length_b   1.000
_cell.length_c   1.000
_cell.angle_alpha   90.00
_cell.angle_beta   90.00
_cell.angle_gamma   90.00
#
_symmetry.space_group_name_H-M   'P 1'
#
loop_
_entity.id
_entity.type
_entity.pdbx_description
1 polymer ?
#
loop_
_entity_poly.entity_id
_entity_poly.type
_entity_poly.pdbx_seq_one_letter_code
_entity_poly.pdbx_strand_id
1 'polypeptide(L)'
;MGELLDTCGTGGDEVKTFNISTISALVVAGAGVPVAKHGNRAVTSKCGSADLLESLGIKIDLPPEDVKSCIEKIGIGFMFAPNFHPAMKFAMPTRKALKLRTVFNILGPLTNPANAKYHVLGVFNKDLAPVMARVLHDLEAKHVFTIHNSCGIDELAPVGINYITEYYKGKIETCAITNKDFKIPDCSINDLLAGNLEENTKIALKILKNQDNSARFTTVLMNVALALKCAGIANDYEEGYQLLKYYRVRPG
;
A
#
# COMPACT_ATOMS: atom_id res chain seq x y z
N MET A 1 19.63 7.42 -8.16
CA MET A 1 18.52 6.55 -7.73
C MET A 1 17.24 7.13 -8.29
N GLY A 2 16.27 6.30 -8.68
CA GLY A 2 14.95 6.80 -9.11
C GLY A 2 14.19 7.46 -7.97
N GLU A 3 13.09 8.13 -8.30
CA GLU A 3 12.15 8.67 -7.31
C GLU A 3 11.54 7.55 -6.45
N LEU A 4 11.29 7.83 -5.17
CA LEU A 4 10.78 6.85 -4.22
C LEU A 4 9.26 6.73 -4.30
N LEU A 5 8.78 5.49 -4.19
CA LEU A 5 7.36 5.15 -4.06
C LEU A 5 7.01 4.81 -2.60
N ASP A 6 5.86 5.31 -2.13
CA ASP A 6 5.19 4.77 -0.94
C ASP A 6 3.90 4.03 -1.32
N THR A 7 3.65 2.92 -0.62
CA THR A 7 2.37 2.20 -0.67
C THR A 7 1.83 2.09 0.75
N CYS A 8 0.80 2.86 1.05
CA CYS A 8 0.23 2.91 2.38
C CYS A 8 -1.29 3.09 2.33
N GLY A 9 -1.92 2.92 3.48
CA GLY A 9 -3.35 3.11 3.65
C GLY A 9 -3.59 4.05 4.81
N THR A 10 -4.69 4.78 4.77
CA THR A 10 -5.21 5.46 5.97
C THR A 10 -5.53 4.46 7.07
N GLY A 11 -5.81 3.20 6.71
CA GLY A 11 -6.32 2.19 7.61
C GLY A 11 -7.66 2.58 8.23
N GLY A 12 -8.13 1.76 9.15
CA GLY A 12 -9.47 1.93 9.72
C GLY A 12 -10.58 1.40 8.81
N ASP A 13 -10.22 0.59 7.82
CA ASP A 13 -11.08 -0.23 6.99
C ASP A 13 -12.03 -1.07 7.84
N GLU A 14 -13.22 -1.28 7.29
CA GLU A 14 -14.23 -2.12 7.93
C GLU A 14 -13.91 -3.60 7.72
N VAL A 15 -13.18 -3.90 6.64
CA VAL A 15 -12.78 -5.26 6.26
C VAL A 15 -11.35 -5.55 6.69
N LYS A 16 -11.16 -6.68 7.39
CA LYS A 16 -9.83 -7.14 7.84
C LYS A 16 -9.19 -8.04 6.79
N THR A 17 -8.67 -7.45 5.73
CA THR A 17 -7.92 -8.13 4.67
C THR A 17 -6.55 -8.61 5.18
N PHE A 18 -5.88 -9.46 4.39
CA PHE A 18 -4.45 -9.69 4.57
C PHE A 18 -3.64 -8.42 4.25
N ASN A 19 -2.36 -8.38 4.63
CA ASN A 19 -1.49 -7.21 4.45
C ASN A 19 -1.11 -6.96 2.97
N ILE A 20 -2.06 -6.51 2.15
CA ILE A 20 -1.91 -6.29 0.71
C ILE A 20 -0.79 -5.27 0.44
N SER A 21 -0.87 -4.07 1.00
CA SER A 21 0.11 -3.01 0.71
C SER A 21 1.55 -3.38 1.08
N THR A 22 1.75 -4.20 2.12
CA THR A 22 3.09 -4.66 2.54
C THR A 22 3.66 -5.66 1.56
N ILE A 23 2.85 -6.63 1.12
CA ILE A 23 3.28 -7.63 0.13
C ILE A 23 3.51 -6.95 -1.22
N SER A 24 2.63 -6.03 -1.63
CA SER A 24 2.80 -5.25 -2.86
C SER A 24 4.08 -4.42 -2.83
N ALA A 25 4.44 -3.77 -1.72
CA ALA A 25 5.71 -3.04 -1.59
C ALA A 25 6.94 -3.92 -1.88
N LEU A 26 6.96 -5.14 -1.34
CA LEU A 26 8.05 -6.11 -1.57
C LEU A 26 8.13 -6.53 -3.05
N VAL A 27 6.98 -6.80 -3.68
CA VAL A 27 6.94 -7.17 -5.10
C VAL A 27 7.36 -6.00 -6.00
N VAL A 28 6.92 -4.78 -5.71
CA VAL A 28 7.29 -3.57 -6.45
C VAL A 28 8.80 -3.30 -6.35
N ALA A 29 9.38 -3.47 -5.16
CA ALA A 29 10.83 -3.37 -4.97
C ALA A 29 11.58 -4.46 -5.77
N GLY A 30 11.07 -5.70 -5.78
CA GLY A 30 11.60 -6.78 -6.61
C GLY A 30 11.50 -6.51 -8.12
N ALA A 31 10.56 -5.67 -8.55
CA ALA A 31 10.45 -5.18 -9.93
C ALA A 31 11.38 -3.99 -10.25
N GLY A 32 12.24 -3.58 -9.30
CA GLY A 32 13.26 -2.55 -9.50
C GLY A 32 12.82 -1.11 -9.18
N VAL A 33 11.63 -0.92 -8.62
CA VAL A 33 11.17 0.40 -8.18
C VAL A 33 11.63 0.66 -6.75
N PRO A 34 12.33 1.77 -6.46
CA PRO A 34 12.71 2.12 -5.09
C PRO A 34 11.49 2.40 -4.20
N VAL A 35 11.35 1.66 -3.10
CA VAL A 35 10.21 1.78 -2.17
C VAL A 35 10.63 2.33 -0.81
N ALA A 36 9.99 3.40 -0.39
CA ALA A 36 10.10 3.95 0.95
C ALA A 36 8.75 3.75 1.66
N LYS A 37 8.52 2.55 2.19
CA LYS A 37 7.24 2.19 2.79
C LYS A 37 7.11 2.81 4.18
N HIS A 38 6.17 3.72 4.36
CA HIS A 38 5.80 4.22 5.67
C HIS A 38 4.73 3.32 6.29
N GLY A 39 4.89 2.93 7.56
CA GLY A 39 3.91 2.04 8.18
C GLY A 39 3.98 1.99 9.69
N ASN A 40 3.01 1.30 10.27
CA ASN A 40 2.86 1.16 11.70
C ASN A 40 2.40 -0.27 12.07
N ARG A 41 2.34 -0.54 13.37
CA ARG A 41 1.66 -1.71 13.92
C ARG A 41 0.15 -1.57 13.80
N ALA A 42 -0.56 -2.69 13.86
CA ALA A 42 -2.01 -2.68 13.86
C ALA A 42 -2.59 -1.82 15.01
N VAL A 43 -3.55 -0.95 14.68
CA VAL A 43 -4.37 -0.24 15.67
C VAL A 43 -5.76 -0.89 15.79
N THR A 44 -6.34 -1.31 14.65
CA THR A 44 -7.69 -1.93 14.57
C THR A 44 -7.70 -3.30 13.87
N SER A 45 -6.69 -3.58 13.02
CA SER A 45 -6.53 -4.87 12.35
C SER A 45 -5.90 -5.92 13.29
N LYS A 46 -5.84 -7.17 12.84
CA LYS A 46 -5.17 -8.26 13.58
C LYS A 46 -3.66 -8.37 13.30
N CYS A 47 -3.18 -7.68 12.26
CA CYS A 47 -1.79 -7.69 11.81
C CYS A 47 -1.54 -6.41 10.97
N GLY A 48 -0.61 -5.57 11.38
CA GLY A 48 -0.18 -4.39 10.61
C GLY A 48 1.09 -4.68 9.81
N SER A 49 1.52 -3.70 9.00
CA SER A 49 2.73 -3.83 8.18
C SER A 49 3.97 -4.16 9.02
N ALA A 50 4.14 -3.47 10.15
CA ALA A 50 5.26 -3.70 11.06
C ALA A 50 5.25 -5.14 11.63
N ASP A 51 4.06 -5.64 12.01
CA ASP A 51 3.91 -6.97 12.60
C ASP A 51 4.25 -8.08 11.58
N LEU A 52 3.79 -7.93 10.33
CA LEU A 52 4.13 -8.86 9.24
C LEU A 52 5.62 -8.82 8.89
N LEU A 53 6.24 -7.65 8.82
CA LEU A 53 7.66 -7.55 8.46
C LEU A 53 8.53 -8.21 9.53
N GLU A 54 8.23 -8.01 10.82
CA GLU A 54 8.94 -8.70 11.91
C GLU A 54 8.78 -10.22 11.84
N SER A 55 7.58 -10.73 11.52
CA SER A 55 7.37 -12.18 11.40
C SER A 55 8.12 -12.81 10.21
N LEU A 56 8.47 -12.00 9.22
CA LEU A 56 9.35 -12.39 8.11
C LEU A 56 10.86 -12.24 8.47
N GLY A 57 11.18 -11.85 9.70
CA GLY A 57 12.56 -11.68 10.19
C GLY A 57 13.18 -10.33 9.85
N ILE A 58 12.39 -9.34 9.41
CA ILE A 58 12.88 -8.01 9.04
C ILE A 58 12.93 -7.14 10.28
N LYS A 59 14.07 -6.47 10.50
CA LYS A 59 14.21 -5.47 11.55
C LYS A 59 13.49 -4.18 11.15
N ILE A 60 12.44 -3.82 11.88
CA ILE A 60 11.55 -2.69 11.53
C ILE A 60 11.93 -1.36 12.18
N ASP A 61 12.72 -1.39 13.25
CA ASP A 61 13.03 -0.24 14.09
C ASP A 61 14.41 0.36 13.79
N LEU A 62 14.85 0.24 12.54
CA LEU A 62 16.12 0.78 12.08
C LEU A 62 16.16 2.32 12.21
N PRO A 63 17.33 2.90 12.52
CA PRO A 63 17.52 4.34 12.48
C PRO A 63 17.47 4.86 11.02
N PRO A 64 17.23 6.16 10.80
CA PRO A 64 17.07 6.74 9.46
C PRO A 64 18.21 6.44 8.47
N GLU A 65 19.47 6.49 8.93
CA GLU A 65 20.63 6.21 8.07
C GLU A 65 20.68 4.75 7.59
N ASP A 66 20.27 3.80 8.43
CA ASP A 66 20.21 2.39 8.05
C ASP A 66 19.05 2.14 7.08
N VAL A 67 17.90 2.78 7.29
CA VAL A 67 16.77 2.72 6.34
C VAL A 67 17.17 3.28 4.99
N LYS A 68 17.88 4.41 4.96
CA LYS A 68 18.44 4.99 3.73
C LYS A 68 19.39 4.00 3.04
N SER A 69 20.30 3.37 3.79
CA SER A 69 21.19 2.34 3.24
C SER A 69 20.43 1.13 2.68
N CYS A 70 19.33 0.71 3.32
CA CYS A 70 18.47 -0.36 2.79
C CYS A 70 17.83 0.04 1.45
N ILE A 71 17.30 1.25 1.37
CA ILE A 71 16.74 1.79 0.12
C ILE A 71 17.82 1.80 -0.96
N GLU A 72 18.98 2.42 -0.72
CA GLU A 72 20.06 2.58 -1.70
C GLU A 72 20.64 1.24 -2.20
N LYS A 73 20.77 0.22 -1.33
CA LYS A 73 21.42 -1.04 -1.67
C LYS A 73 20.47 -2.14 -2.12
N ILE A 74 19.26 -2.20 -1.55
CA ILE A 74 18.30 -3.29 -1.73
C ILE A 74 17.07 -2.82 -2.53
N GLY A 75 16.81 -1.51 -2.58
CA GLY A 75 15.66 -0.93 -3.28
C GLY A 75 14.42 -0.79 -2.41
N ILE A 76 14.48 -1.12 -1.12
CA ILE A 76 13.35 -0.92 -0.19
C ILE A 76 13.82 -0.59 1.22
N GLY A 77 13.10 0.32 1.88
CA GLY A 77 13.22 0.61 3.30
C GLY A 77 11.84 0.73 3.94
N PHE A 78 11.74 0.28 5.19
CA PHE A 78 10.55 0.45 6.01
C PHE A 78 10.79 1.54 7.05
N MET A 79 9.93 2.55 7.07
CA MET A 79 9.95 3.62 8.05
C MET A 79 8.87 3.35 9.08
N PHE A 80 9.28 2.89 10.26
CA PHE A 80 8.35 2.62 11.34
C PHE A 80 7.89 3.92 12.01
N ALA A 81 6.61 4.26 11.88
CA ALA A 81 6.06 5.57 12.25
C ALA A 81 6.47 6.09 13.65
N PRO A 82 6.52 5.27 14.73
CA PRO A 82 6.97 5.73 16.04
C PRO A 82 8.42 6.23 16.07
N ASN A 83 9.31 5.69 15.23
CA ASN A 83 10.71 6.10 15.16
C ASN A 83 10.88 7.42 14.41
N PHE A 84 10.08 7.63 13.36
CA PHE A 84 10.20 8.80 12.49
C PHE A 84 9.31 9.97 12.91
N HIS A 85 8.28 9.73 13.72
CA HIS A 85 7.38 10.76 14.25
C HIS A 85 7.29 10.72 15.78
N PRO A 86 8.41 10.88 16.52
CA PRO A 86 8.42 10.72 17.99
C PRO A 86 7.51 11.72 18.71
N ALA A 87 7.26 12.90 18.12
CA ALA A 87 6.35 13.90 18.66
C ALA A 87 4.88 13.43 18.69
N MET A 88 4.50 12.44 17.86
CA MET A 88 3.14 11.91 17.84
C MET A 88 2.71 11.30 19.18
N LYS A 89 3.67 10.87 20.01
CA LYS A 89 3.38 10.35 21.36
C LYS A 89 2.61 11.34 22.24
N PHE A 90 2.78 12.64 22.03
CA PHE A 90 2.07 13.68 22.79
C PHE A 90 0.59 13.80 22.41
N ALA A 91 0.22 13.44 21.18
CA ALA A 91 -1.17 13.45 20.73
C ALA A 91 -1.92 12.14 21.07
N MET A 92 -1.19 11.03 21.30
CA MET A 92 -1.80 9.71 21.50
C MET A 92 -2.76 9.60 22.68
N PRO A 93 -2.50 10.19 23.87
CA PRO A 93 -3.45 10.13 25.00
C PRO A 93 -4.82 10.72 24.64
N THR A 94 -4.82 11.92 24.05
CA THR A 94 -6.05 12.60 23.61
C THR A 94 -6.78 11.81 22.53
N ARG A 95 -6.04 11.29 21.54
CA ARG A 95 -6.64 10.45 20.48
C ARG A 95 -7.33 9.22 21.05
N LYS A 96 -6.71 8.53 22.01
CA LYS A 96 -7.29 7.35 22.68
C LYS A 96 -8.53 7.70 23.51
N ALA A 97 -8.53 8.86 24.16
CA ALA A 97 -9.66 9.33 24.96
C ALA A 97 -10.89 9.68 24.10
N LEU A 98 -10.67 10.32 22.94
CA LEU A 98 -11.75 10.76 22.05
C LEU A 98 -12.52 9.61 21.38
N LYS A 99 -11.85 8.47 21.09
CA LYS A 99 -12.44 7.27 20.44
C LYS A 99 -13.24 7.55 19.14
N LEU A 100 -12.92 8.63 18.44
CA LEU A 100 -13.53 9.03 17.17
C LEU A 100 -12.46 9.32 16.12
N ARG A 101 -12.83 9.22 14.84
CA ARG A 101 -11.93 9.54 13.72
C ARG A 101 -11.66 11.05 13.70
N THR A 102 -10.39 11.44 13.55
CA THR A 102 -9.94 12.83 13.46
C THR A 102 -9.02 13.00 12.26
N VAL A 103 -8.55 14.22 11.98
CA VAL A 103 -7.52 14.46 10.95
C VAL A 103 -6.28 13.57 11.14
N PHE A 104 -5.95 13.19 12.37
CA PHE A 104 -4.83 12.27 12.65
C PHE A 104 -4.99 10.85 12.08
N ASN A 105 -6.18 10.46 11.64
CA ASN A 105 -6.40 9.19 10.93
C ASN A 105 -5.94 9.24 9.48
N ILE A 106 -5.83 10.43 8.89
CA ILE A 106 -5.40 10.60 7.50
C ILE A 106 -4.00 11.22 7.37
N LEU A 107 -3.41 11.72 8.46
CA LEU A 107 -2.07 12.32 8.44
C LEU A 107 -0.92 11.32 8.19
N GLY A 108 -1.06 10.05 8.60
CA GLY A 108 0.02 9.07 8.49
C GLY A 108 0.55 8.91 7.06
N PRO A 109 -0.32 8.64 6.08
CA PRO A 109 0.06 8.61 4.67
C PRO A 109 0.66 9.90 4.11
N LEU A 110 0.28 11.06 4.65
CA LEU A 110 0.71 12.37 4.17
C LEU A 110 2.09 12.79 4.71
N THR A 111 2.72 11.95 5.55
CA THR A 111 3.91 12.32 6.33
C THR A 111 5.10 11.39 6.08
N ASN A 112 5.17 10.75 4.90
CA ASN A 112 6.29 9.87 4.54
C ASN A 112 7.65 10.56 4.79
N PRO A 113 8.49 10.05 5.71
CA PRO A 113 9.72 10.73 6.12
C PRO A 113 10.78 10.87 5.02
N ALA A 114 10.72 10.02 3.99
CA ALA A 114 11.64 10.05 2.87
C ALA A 114 11.21 11.00 1.73
N ASN A 115 10.12 11.76 1.92
CA ASN A 115 9.56 12.64 0.89
C ASN A 115 9.33 11.91 -0.45
N ALA A 116 8.72 10.72 -0.38
CA ALA A 116 8.41 9.92 -1.55
C ALA A 116 7.62 10.75 -2.58
N LYS A 117 8.02 10.67 -3.86
CA LYS A 117 7.41 11.45 -4.94
C LYS A 117 6.29 10.70 -5.65
N TYR A 118 6.22 9.39 -5.47
CA TYR A 118 5.15 8.55 -5.96
C TYR A 118 4.37 7.95 -4.79
N HIS A 119 3.05 7.91 -4.90
CA HIS A 119 2.17 7.39 -3.85
C HIS A 119 1.08 6.51 -4.44
N VAL A 120 0.88 5.34 -3.84
CA VAL A 120 -0.35 4.56 -3.96
C VAL A 120 -0.98 4.48 -2.57
N LEU A 121 -2.09 5.19 -2.39
CA LEU A 121 -2.67 5.48 -1.10
C LEU A 121 -4.10 4.95 -0.98
N GLY A 122 -4.31 4.00 -0.08
CA GLY A 122 -5.64 3.60 0.34
C GLY A 122 -6.35 4.64 1.21
N VAL A 123 -7.62 4.88 0.92
CA VAL A 123 -8.47 5.82 1.65
C VAL A 123 -9.78 5.16 2.08
N PHE A 124 -10.07 5.16 3.39
CA PHE A 124 -11.29 4.54 3.94
C PHE A 124 -12.60 5.22 3.50
N ASN A 125 -12.54 6.47 2.99
CA ASN A 125 -13.70 7.23 2.53
C ASN A 125 -13.46 7.78 1.13
N LYS A 126 -14.36 7.45 0.19
CA LYS A 126 -14.33 7.90 -1.20
C LYS A 126 -14.17 9.41 -1.38
N ASP A 127 -14.84 10.20 -0.54
CA ASP A 127 -14.86 11.66 -0.67
C ASP A 127 -13.54 12.30 -0.22
N LEU A 128 -12.74 11.58 0.57
CA LEU A 128 -11.41 12.02 0.98
C LEU A 128 -10.34 11.72 -0.08
N ALA A 129 -10.58 10.78 -1.00
CA ALA A 129 -9.57 10.36 -1.97
C ALA A 129 -9.05 11.54 -2.83
N PRO A 130 -9.90 12.38 -3.47
CA PRO A 130 -9.40 13.52 -4.23
C PRO A 130 -8.71 14.60 -3.37
N VAL A 131 -9.16 14.76 -2.12
CA VAL A 131 -8.57 15.72 -1.17
C VAL A 131 -7.15 15.27 -0.80
N MET A 132 -6.98 14.01 -0.43
CA MET A 132 -5.67 13.45 -0.07
C MET A 132 -4.70 13.47 -1.24
N ALA A 133 -5.16 13.16 -2.46
CA ALA A 133 -4.34 13.24 -3.66
C ALA A 133 -3.81 14.66 -3.91
N ARG A 134 -4.66 15.68 -3.73
CA ARG A 134 -4.27 17.09 -3.84
C ARG A 134 -3.28 17.51 -2.75
N VAL A 135 -3.52 17.11 -1.50
CA VAL A 135 -2.60 17.44 -0.39
C VAL A 135 -1.23 16.82 -0.62
N LEU A 136 -1.14 15.56 -1.08
CA LEU A 136 0.14 14.96 -1.42
C LEU A 136 0.86 15.73 -2.54
N HIS A 137 0.12 16.21 -3.54
CA HIS A 137 0.70 17.07 -4.57
C HIS A 137 1.21 18.40 -4.02
N ASP A 138 0.45 19.07 -3.15
CA ASP A 138 0.87 20.31 -2.50
C ASP A 138 2.12 20.07 -1.61
N LEU A 139 2.30 18.84 -1.12
CA LEU A 139 3.51 18.32 -0.46
C LEU A 139 4.55 17.79 -1.47
N GLU A 140 4.52 18.29 -2.71
CA GLU A 140 5.47 18.03 -3.78
C GLU A 140 5.48 16.60 -4.36
N ALA A 141 4.44 15.79 -4.14
CA ALA A 141 4.31 14.52 -4.85
C ALA A 141 4.09 14.75 -6.36
N LYS A 142 4.73 13.92 -7.18
CA LYS A 142 4.72 14.01 -8.65
C LYS A 142 3.61 13.20 -9.29
N HIS A 143 3.34 12.01 -8.73
CA HIS A 143 2.31 11.09 -9.21
C HIS A 143 1.66 10.41 -8.00
N VAL A 144 0.35 10.54 -7.88
CA VAL A 144 -0.40 10.01 -6.75
C VAL A 144 -1.61 9.25 -7.27
N PHE A 145 -1.79 8.04 -6.76
CA PHE A 145 -3.07 7.35 -6.81
C PHE A 145 -3.65 7.27 -5.41
N THR A 146 -4.91 7.64 -5.26
CA THR A 146 -5.70 7.30 -4.08
C THR A 146 -6.79 6.31 -4.45
N ILE A 147 -7.01 5.30 -3.62
CA ILE A 147 -7.92 4.19 -3.86
C ILE A 147 -8.99 4.14 -2.78
N HIS A 148 -10.22 3.85 -3.17
CA HIS A 148 -11.28 3.44 -2.27
C HIS A 148 -12.10 2.33 -2.92
N ASN A 149 -12.27 1.19 -2.25
CA ASN A 149 -13.11 0.11 -2.73
C ASN A 149 -14.51 0.16 -2.08
N SER A 150 -15.57 -0.06 -2.87
CA SER A 150 -16.96 -0.01 -2.40
C SER A 150 -17.31 -1.04 -1.32
N CYS A 151 -16.48 -2.07 -1.13
CA CYS A 151 -16.61 -3.05 -0.05
C CYS A 151 -15.92 -2.60 1.25
N GLY A 152 -15.46 -1.35 1.36
CA GLY A 152 -14.83 -0.82 2.57
C GLY A 152 -13.38 -1.24 2.77
N ILE A 153 -12.70 -1.54 1.67
CA ILE A 153 -11.26 -1.84 1.60
C ILE A 153 -10.53 -0.58 1.10
N ASP A 154 -9.37 -0.28 1.65
CA ASP A 154 -8.52 0.81 1.19
C ASP A 154 -7.53 0.40 0.08
N GLU A 155 -7.56 -0.86 -0.38
CA GLU A 155 -6.76 -1.32 -1.52
C GLU A 155 -7.58 -1.64 -2.78
N LEU A 156 -6.90 -1.79 -3.92
CA LEU A 156 -7.54 -2.39 -5.09
C LEU A 156 -7.88 -3.85 -4.83
N ALA A 157 -9.07 -4.28 -5.21
CA ALA A 157 -9.51 -5.66 -5.05
C ALA A 157 -10.38 -6.15 -6.23
N PRO A 158 -10.35 -7.45 -6.55
CA PRO A 158 -11.20 -8.05 -7.59
C PRO A 158 -12.64 -8.33 -7.10
N VAL A 159 -13.15 -7.46 -6.23
CA VAL A 159 -14.52 -7.47 -5.71
C VAL A 159 -14.99 -6.03 -5.57
N GLY A 160 -16.27 -5.80 -5.88
CA GLY A 160 -16.86 -4.46 -5.81
C GLY A 160 -16.31 -3.49 -6.84
N ILE A 161 -16.53 -2.20 -6.58
CA ILE A 161 -16.09 -1.08 -7.42
C ILE A 161 -14.85 -0.45 -6.77
N ASN A 162 -13.77 -0.36 -7.53
CA ASN A 162 -12.57 0.37 -7.16
C ASN A 162 -12.67 1.80 -7.71
N TYR A 163 -12.79 2.77 -6.82
CA TYR A 163 -12.69 4.18 -7.15
C TYR A 163 -11.22 4.59 -7.06
N ILE A 164 -10.66 5.07 -8.17
CA ILE A 164 -9.26 5.44 -8.27
C ILE A 164 -9.21 6.90 -8.66
N THR A 165 -8.57 7.72 -7.83
CA THR A 165 -8.24 9.10 -8.19
C THR A 165 -6.76 9.21 -8.48
N GLU A 166 -6.43 9.66 -9.68
CA GLU A 166 -5.07 9.91 -10.14
C GLU A 166 -4.82 11.42 -10.09
N TYR A 167 -3.74 11.81 -9.41
CA TYR A 167 -3.16 13.15 -9.55
C TYR A 167 -1.84 13.01 -10.30
N TYR A 168 -1.76 13.60 -11.49
CA TYR A 168 -0.55 13.58 -12.31
C TYR A 168 -0.46 14.83 -13.17
N LYS A 169 0.73 15.47 -13.20
CA LYS A 169 1.01 16.67 -14.01
C LYS A 169 -0.05 17.78 -13.87
N GLY A 170 -0.48 18.06 -12.64
CA GLY A 170 -1.44 19.13 -12.33
C GLY A 170 -2.90 18.80 -12.63
N LYS A 171 -3.20 17.59 -13.12
CA LYS A 171 -4.55 17.10 -13.37
C LYS A 171 -4.96 16.10 -12.30
N ILE A 172 -6.21 16.19 -11.88
CA ILE A 172 -6.85 15.22 -11.01
C ILE A 172 -8.03 14.59 -11.75
N GLU A 173 -8.02 13.27 -11.87
CA GLU A 173 -9.06 12.51 -12.56
C GLU A 173 -9.49 11.33 -11.69
N THR A 174 -10.78 11.04 -11.66
CA THR A 174 -11.33 9.91 -10.91
C THR A 174 -12.03 8.97 -11.88
N CYS A 175 -11.69 7.69 -11.80
CA CYS A 175 -12.39 6.63 -12.51
C CYS A 175 -12.95 5.59 -11.53
N ALA A 176 -13.85 4.77 -12.03
CA ALA A 176 -14.40 3.62 -11.32
C ALA A 176 -14.19 2.38 -12.17
N ILE A 177 -13.53 1.36 -11.61
CA ILE A 177 -13.23 0.12 -12.31
C ILE A 177 -13.58 -1.09 -11.44
N THR A 178 -13.82 -2.21 -12.10
CA THR A 178 -14.18 -3.50 -11.53
C THR A 178 -13.18 -4.56 -11.99
N ASN A 179 -13.27 -5.76 -11.42
CA ASN A 179 -12.49 -6.92 -11.88
C ASN A 179 -12.71 -7.23 -13.38
N LYS A 180 -13.88 -6.91 -13.94
CA LYS A 180 -14.18 -7.12 -15.37
C LYS A 180 -13.27 -6.29 -16.27
N ASP A 181 -12.94 -5.07 -15.86
CA ASP A 181 -12.03 -4.18 -16.59
C ASP A 181 -10.60 -4.76 -16.64
N PHE A 182 -10.22 -5.59 -15.67
CA PHE A 182 -8.96 -6.33 -15.65
C PHE A 182 -9.05 -7.74 -16.26
N LYS A 183 -10.24 -8.17 -16.72
CA LYS A 183 -10.52 -9.54 -17.18
C LYS A 183 -10.16 -10.58 -16.09
N ILE A 184 -10.46 -10.25 -14.84
CA ILE A 184 -10.21 -11.08 -13.65
C ILE A 184 -11.53 -11.70 -13.18
N PRO A 185 -11.56 -13.00 -12.81
CA PRO A 185 -12.75 -13.63 -12.24
C PRO A 185 -13.25 -12.92 -10.99
N ASP A 186 -14.57 -12.98 -10.74
CA ASP A 186 -15.14 -12.50 -9.48
C ASP A 186 -14.55 -13.26 -8.29
N CYS A 187 -14.33 -12.59 -7.17
CA CYS A 187 -14.07 -13.22 -5.88
C CYS A 187 -15.03 -12.73 -4.81
N SER A 188 -15.09 -13.45 -3.69
CA SER A 188 -15.76 -12.99 -2.49
C SER A 188 -14.81 -12.13 -1.65
N ILE A 189 -15.38 -11.21 -0.87
CA ILE A 189 -14.63 -10.51 0.17
C ILE A 189 -13.97 -11.48 1.17
N ASN A 190 -14.61 -12.63 1.41
CA ASN A 190 -14.09 -13.67 2.30
C ASN A 190 -12.77 -14.28 1.80
N ASP A 191 -12.54 -14.28 0.48
CA ASP A 191 -11.30 -14.79 -0.11
C ASP A 191 -10.10 -13.87 0.22
N LEU A 192 -10.37 -12.61 0.58
CA LEU A 192 -9.35 -11.59 0.87
C LEU A 192 -9.10 -11.42 2.38
N LEU A 193 -9.89 -12.06 3.23
CA LEU A 193 -9.70 -11.98 4.68
C LEU A 193 -8.43 -12.70 5.12
N ALA A 194 -7.84 -12.21 6.20
CA ALA A 194 -6.87 -12.96 6.99
C ALA A 194 -7.13 -12.78 8.48
N GLY A 195 -6.89 -13.86 9.22
CA GLY A 195 -6.99 -13.92 10.67
C GLY A 195 -5.80 -13.28 11.35
N ASN A 196 -4.99 -14.10 12.01
CA ASN A 196 -3.91 -13.65 12.90
C ASN A 196 -2.59 -13.38 12.13
N LEU A 197 -1.55 -13.03 12.89
CA LEU A 197 -0.21 -12.82 12.36
C LEU A 197 0.34 -14.05 11.63
N GLU A 198 0.12 -15.25 12.17
CA GLU A 198 0.59 -16.51 11.56
C GLU A 198 -0.02 -16.74 10.18
N GLU A 199 -1.34 -16.54 10.05
CA GLU A 199 -2.04 -16.66 8.77
C GLU A 199 -1.56 -15.62 7.76
N ASN A 200 -1.40 -14.36 8.17
CA ASN A 200 -0.84 -13.30 7.32
C ASN A 200 0.57 -13.66 6.83
N THR A 201 1.41 -14.22 7.71
CA THR A 201 2.78 -14.63 7.37
C THR A 201 2.77 -15.78 6.35
N LYS A 202 1.90 -16.78 6.54
CA LYS A 202 1.73 -17.89 5.59
C LYS A 202 1.25 -17.41 4.22
N ILE A 203 0.29 -16.50 4.18
CA ILE A 203 -0.21 -15.88 2.93
C ILE A 203 0.92 -15.12 2.22
N ALA A 204 1.63 -14.25 2.95
CA ALA A 204 2.74 -13.47 2.39
C ALA A 204 3.82 -14.37 1.79
N LEU A 205 4.26 -15.41 2.51
CA LEU A 205 5.27 -16.34 2.02
C LEU A 205 4.82 -17.11 0.77
N LYS A 206 3.56 -17.55 0.71
CA LYS A 206 3.02 -18.23 -0.49
C LYS A 206 3.00 -17.29 -1.70
N ILE A 207 2.55 -16.05 -1.52
CA ILE A 207 2.50 -15.06 -2.61
C ILE A 207 3.91 -14.71 -3.08
N LEU A 208 4.82 -14.38 -2.16
CA LEU A 208 6.20 -13.98 -2.47
C LEU A 208 7.02 -15.11 -3.10
N LYS A 209 6.71 -16.38 -2.79
CA LYS A 209 7.31 -17.56 -3.42
C LYS A 209 6.61 -17.99 -4.72
N ASN A 210 5.62 -17.23 -5.19
CA ASN A 210 4.82 -17.56 -6.38
C ASN A 210 4.11 -18.94 -6.27
N GLN A 211 3.67 -19.30 -5.05
CA GLN A 211 2.97 -20.55 -4.71
C GLN A 211 1.47 -20.33 -4.43
N ASP A 212 0.95 -19.12 -4.69
CA ASP A 212 -0.46 -18.75 -4.53
C ASP A 212 -1.05 -18.39 -5.90
N ASN A 213 -2.25 -18.89 -6.19
CA ASN A 213 -3.01 -18.60 -7.41
C ASN A 213 -4.46 -18.16 -7.10
N SER A 214 -4.74 -17.80 -5.85
CA SER A 214 -6.05 -17.38 -5.36
C SER A 214 -6.33 -15.91 -5.65
N ALA A 215 -7.52 -15.44 -5.24
CA ALA A 215 -7.88 -14.02 -5.29
C ALA A 215 -6.88 -13.12 -4.54
N ARG A 216 -6.20 -13.62 -3.50
CA ARG A 216 -5.19 -12.87 -2.74
C ARG A 216 -3.98 -12.52 -3.59
N PHE A 217 -3.46 -13.50 -4.34
CA PHE A 217 -2.37 -13.27 -5.27
C PHE A 217 -2.76 -12.23 -6.34
N THR A 218 -3.94 -12.42 -6.93
CA THR A 218 -4.48 -11.49 -7.94
C THR A 218 -4.64 -10.07 -7.39
N THR A 219 -5.12 -9.92 -6.15
CA THR A 219 -5.26 -8.63 -5.44
C THR A 219 -3.92 -7.93 -5.28
N VAL A 220 -2.86 -8.67 -4.90
CA VAL A 220 -1.50 -8.11 -4.82
C VAL A 220 -1.06 -7.62 -6.20
N LEU A 221 -1.26 -8.40 -7.27
CA LEU A 221 -0.88 -8.00 -8.62
C LEU A 221 -1.61 -6.74 -9.11
N MET A 222 -2.89 -6.56 -8.77
CA MET A 222 -3.63 -5.34 -9.11
C MET A 222 -2.99 -4.10 -8.48
N ASN A 223 -2.65 -4.16 -7.19
CA ASN A 223 -2.01 -3.05 -6.48
C ASN A 223 -0.58 -2.80 -6.97
N VAL A 224 0.18 -3.86 -7.29
CA VAL A 224 1.52 -3.75 -7.88
C VAL A 224 1.44 -3.11 -9.27
N ALA A 225 0.48 -3.50 -10.12
CA ALA A 225 0.30 -2.90 -11.44
C ALA A 225 0.06 -1.38 -11.35
N LEU A 226 -0.79 -0.94 -10.41
CA LEU A 226 -1.02 0.48 -10.18
C LEU A 226 0.25 1.19 -9.68
N ALA A 227 1.01 0.56 -8.78
CA ALA A 227 2.29 1.08 -8.31
C ALA A 227 3.34 1.20 -9.43
N LEU A 228 3.40 0.23 -10.34
CA LEU A 228 4.28 0.30 -11.52
C LEU A 228 3.88 1.42 -12.46
N LYS A 229 2.57 1.66 -12.68
CA LYS A 229 2.07 2.83 -13.42
C LYS A 229 2.48 4.13 -12.72
N CYS A 230 2.28 4.22 -11.40
CA CYS A 230 2.65 5.38 -10.58
C CYS A 230 4.14 5.70 -10.66
N ALA A 231 4.99 4.67 -10.71
CA ALA A 231 6.43 4.81 -10.85
C ALA A 231 6.90 5.06 -12.30
N GLY A 232 5.98 5.10 -13.28
CA GLY A 232 6.30 5.29 -14.70
C GLY A 232 6.94 4.07 -15.37
N ILE A 233 6.80 2.88 -14.80
CA ILE A 233 7.31 1.62 -15.35
C ILE A 233 6.33 1.00 -16.36
N ALA A 234 5.03 1.21 -16.16
CA ALA A 234 3.97 0.81 -17.08
C ALA A 234 3.17 2.04 -17.53
N ASN A 235 2.66 2.03 -18.77
CA ASN A 235 1.85 3.12 -19.31
C ASN A 235 0.44 3.12 -18.72
N ASP A 236 -0.09 1.93 -18.43
CA ASP A 236 -1.39 1.75 -17.82
C ASP A 236 -1.41 0.53 -16.87
N TYR A 237 -2.55 0.33 -16.20
CA TYR A 237 -2.71 -0.76 -15.24
C TYR A 237 -2.86 -2.14 -15.92
N GLU A 238 -3.30 -2.21 -17.18
CA GLU A 238 -3.39 -3.49 -17.92
C GLU A 238 -1.98 -3.96 -18.28
N GLU A 239 -1.13 -3.08 -18.82
CA GLU A 239 0.28 -3.35 -19.09
C GLU A 239 1.01 -3.75 -17.80
N GLY A 240 0.84 -3.00 -16.71
CA GLY A 240 1.43 -3.33 -15.42
C GLY A 240 1.05 -4.74 -14.94
N TYR A 241 -0.22 -5.12 -15.11
CA TYR A 241 -0.70 -6.46 -14.76
C TYR A 241 -0.14 -7.55 -15.68
N GLN A 242 0.01 -7.29 -16.98
CA GLN A 242 0.59 -8.24 -17.93
C GLN A 242 2.09 -8.45 -17.71
N LEU A 243 2.85 -7.39 -17.39
CA LEU A 243 4.26 -7.50 -17.02
C LEU A 243 4.44 -8.49 -15.87
N LEU A 244 3.58 -8.43 -14.85
CA LEU A 244 3.63 -9.34 -13.70
C LEU A 244 3.28 -10.78 -14.04
N LYS A 245 2.32 -11.01 -14.95
CA LYS A 245 2.04 -12.35 -15.49
C LYS A 245 3.23 -12.93 -16.24
N TYR A 246 4.02 -12.10 -16.93
CA TYR A 246 5.23 -12.54 -17.60
C TYR A 246 6.33 -12.95 -16.61
N TYR A 247 6.48 -12.22 -15.49
CA TYR A 247 7.41 -12.59 -14.40
C TYR A 247 7.04 -13.92 -13.72
N ARG A 248 5.78 -14.37 -13.79
CA ARG A 248 5.36 -15.71 -13.33
C ARG A 248 6.03 -16.86 -14.12
N VAL A 249 6.46 -16.61 -15.36
CA VAL A 249 6.97 -17.64 -16.29
C VAL A 249 8.49 -17.80 -16.21
N ARG A 250 9.20 -16.84 -15.61
CA ARG A 250 10.64 -16.97 -15.38
C ARG A 250 10.89 -17.51 -13.97
N PRO A 251 11.51 -18.68 -13.80
CA PRO A 251 12.11 -19.03 -12.53
C PRO A 251 13.23 -18.00 -12.27
N GLY A 252 13.12 -17.26 -11.17
CA GLY A 252 14.26 -16.58 -10.56
C GLY A 252 15.16 -17.61 -9.88
#